data_AF-A0A2N5S029-F1
#
_entry.id   AF-A0A2N5S029-F1
#
_cell.length_a   1.000
_cell.length_b   1.000
_cell.length_c   1.000
_cell.angle_alpha   90.00
_cell.angle_beta   90.00
_cell.angle_gamma   90.00
#
_symmetry.space_group_name_H-M   'P 1'
#
loop_
_entity.id
_entity.type
_entity.pdbx_description
1 polymer ?
#
loop_
_entity_poly.entity_id
_entity_poly.type
_entity_poly.pdbx_seq_one_letter_code
_entity_poly.pdbx_strand_id
1 'polypeptide(L)'
;MYELREDKYHKLHRVLRRFKIDIKQGDSDKGITKSINHLTLTNCQNKIFKTDEGRTLVEAFFLRNWGRGLHYPNLPNVVTMGKGKMTVYPMELCSFRKGQRYILKLGGDQQSSALGFQTIKPAVQFEQIMLARQNVKNSDHKKLLDAYGIRIEKQFLAAQAHVLPPPEVVYSANIRIPKEPPQLLLRITDERSSLYNCIKFEGNNFASRRVTTQCMVLKHVKTLKDQYISNLALKINLKIGGLNHCLLGLKAACNNLPTMIVGAYLTHNNLSAKMKPSIAAFVGSLDWTMLKYTPAVGVQPLLEPSDEDGRPQSQEPIQLFRTLLTELLEKWKKNNLVKKFPKKMIIFRDGVSDGEFTQVLESEFKAAKAAVEKLAGAPNQYNLQSLRKKTQSGLQGTLRPTRYVVLKGESNSLANQLQKIIQLSMPYSHTMQ
;
A
#
# COMPACT_ATOMS: atom_id res chain seq x y z
N MET A 1 -23.78 28.79 -24.07
CA MET A 1 -23.95 28.71 -22.61
C MET A 1 -23.16 27.52 -22.10
N TYR A 2 -22.23 27.72 -21.16
CA TYR A 2 -21.50 26.61 -20.52
C TYR A 2 -22.33 26.04 -19.38
N GLU A 3 -23.35 25.24 -19.70
CA GLU A 3 -24.05 24.46 -18.69
C GLU A 3 -23.23 23.20 -18.41
N LEU A 4 -22.73 23.08 -17.18
CA LEU A 4 -21.88 21.96 -16.80
C LEU A 4 -22.76 20.70 -16.73
N ARG A 5 -22.63 19.78 -17.70
CA ARG A 5 -23.36 18.50 -17.69
C ARG A 5 -23.26 17.81 -16.33
N GLU A 6 -24.33 17.16 -15.89
CA GLU A 6 -24.49 16.57 -14.56
C GLU A 6 -23.36 15.57 -14.20
N ASP A 7 -22.90 14.79 -15.18
CA ASP A 7 -21.77 13.87 -15.03
C ASP A 7 -20.45 14.60 -14.68
N LYS A 8 -20.19 15.73 -15.36
CA LYS A 8 -19.04 16.59 -15.10
C LYS A 8 -19.16 17.28 -13.75
N TYR A 9 -20.37 17.68 -13.37
CA TYR A 9 -20.66 18.25 -12.06
C TYR A 9 -20.32 17.28 -10.93
N HIS A 10 -20.81 16.04 -10.99
CA HIS A 10 -20.50 15.04 -9.96
C HIS A 10 -19.00 14.75 -9.87
N LYS A 11 -18.31 14.70 -11.00
CA LYS A 11 -16.85 14.53 -11.03
C LYS A 11 -16.14 15.70 -10.36
N LEU A 12 -16.53 16.94 -10.66
CA LEU A 12 -15.94 18.14 -10.07
C LEU A 12 -16.22 18.22 -8.57
N HIS A 13 -17.48 18.02 -8.16
CA HIS A 13 -17.90 17.99 -6.77
C HIS A 13 -17.09 16.98 -5.94
N ARG A 14 -16.88 15.77 -6.48
CA ARG A 14 -16.08 14.73 -5.82
C ARG A 14 -14.63 15.15 -5.59
N VAL A 15 -14.05 15.93 -6.51
CA VAL A 15 -12.65 16.37 -6.43
C VAL A 15 -12.50 17.58 -5.51
N LEU A 16 -13.39 18.56 -5.60
CA LEU A 16 -13.23 19.86 -4.92
C LEU A 16 -13.68 19.84 -3.46
N ARG A 17 -14.52 18.89 -3.05
CA ARG A 17 -15.00 18.80 -1.67
C ARG A 17 -13.81 18.76 -0.69
N ARG A 18 -13.90 19.56 0.37
CA ARG A 18 -12.89 19.78 1.44
C ARG A 18 -11.65 20.59 1.06
N PHE A 19 -11.48 21.00 -0.19
CA PHE A 19 -10.44 21.99 -0.49
C PHE A 19 -10.75 23.29 0.23
N LYS A 20 -9.72 23.91 0.79
CA LYS A 20 -9.77 25.26 1.34
C LYS A 20 -9.66 26.25 0.20
N ILE A 21 -10.55 27.23 0.21
CA ILE A 21 -10.57 28.34 -0.72
C ILE A 21 -10.46 29.64 0.05
N ASP A 22 -9.77 30.59 -0.55
CA ASP A 22 -9.75 31.97 -0.11
C ASP A 22 -10.77 32.73 -0.96
N ILE A 23 -11.75 33.30 -0.29
CA ILE A 23 -12.84 34.07 -0.89
C ILE A 23 -12.50 35.53 -0.73
N LYS A 24 -12.44 36.27 -1.83
CA LYS A 24 -12.17 37.71 -1.84
C LYS A 24 -13.31 38.47 -2.47
N GLN A 25 -13.71 39.56 -1.83
CA GLN A 25 -14.77 40.45 -2.31
C GLN A 25 -14.22 41.56 -3.22
N GLY A 26 -12.90 41.81 -3.20
CA GLY A 26 -12.17 42.79 -4.02
C GLY A 26 -10.67 42.74 -3.73
N ASP A 27 -9.89 43.59 -4.41
CA ASP A 27 -8.42 43.60 -4.29
C ASP A 27 -7.92 44.04 -2.91
N SER A 28 -8.70 44.86 -2.20
CA SER A 28 -8.44 45.35 -0.84
C SER A 28 -8.92 44.41 0.27
N ASP A 29 -9.65 43.34 -0.06
CA ASP A 29 -10.17 42.39 0.92
C ASP A 29 -9.06 41.44 1.41
N LYS A 30 -8.87 41.35 2.74
CA LYS A 30 -7.97 40.38 3.37
C LYS A 30 -8.38 38.93 3.04
N GLY A 31 -9.64 38.74 2.66
CA GLY A 31 -10.23 37.48 2.25
C GLY A 31 -10.55 36.57 3.43
N ILE A 32 -11.49 35.66 3.22
CA ILE A 32 -11.85 34.63 4.21
C ILE A 32 -11.48 33.25 3.68
N THR A 33 -10.81 32.45 4.50
CA THR A 33 -10.57 31.04 4.18
C THR A 33 -11.78 30.21 4.61
N LYS A 34 -12.35 29.44 3.70
CA LYS A 34 -13.42 28.47 3.97
C LYS A 34 -13.12 27.11 3.34
N SER A 35 -13.75 26.06 3.83
CA SER A 35 -13.68 24.72 3.22
C SER A 35 -14.90 24.49 2.35
N ILE A 36 -14.69 23.97 1.14
CA ILE A 36 -15.77 23.60 0.22
C ILE A 36 -16.56 22.43 0.82
N ASN A 37 -17.85 22.66 1.08
CA ASN A 37 -18.77 21.60 1.47
C ASN A 37 -19.31 20.86 0.24
N HIS A 38 -19.87 21.60 -0.72
CA HIS A 38 -20.34 21.11 -2.01
C HIS A 38 -20.41 22.26 -3.03
N LEU A 39 -20.73 21.93 -4.29
CA LEU A 39 -21.12 22.92 -5.30
C LEU A 39 -22.65 22.95 -5.39
N THR A 40 -23.28 23.97 -5.96
CA THR A 40 -24.72 23.94 -6.24
C THR A 40 -25.00 23.31 -7.60
N LEU A 41 -26.11 22.57 -7.72
CA LEU A 41 -26.58 22.03 -9.02
C LEU A 41 -27.08 23.14 -9.96
N THR A 42 -27.53 24.27 -9.40
CA THR A 42 -27.97 25.45 -10.16
C THR A 42 -26.89 26.52 -10.22
N ASN A 43 -26.96 27.38 -11.24
CA ASN A 43 -26.05 28.51 -11.44
C ASN A 43 -26.41 29.72 -10.55
N CYS A 44 -25.69 30.83 -10.67
CA CYS A 44 -25.92 32.04 -9.87
C CYS A 44 -27.29 32.71 -10.18
N GLN A 45 -27.81 32.50 -11.39
CA GLN A 45 -29.07 33.08 -11.86
C GLN A 45 -30.30 32.35 -11.34
N ASN A 46 -30.17 31.05 -11.09
CA ASN A 46 -31.27 30.17 -10.67
C ASN A 46 -31.18 29.77 -9.19
N LYS A 47 -30.06 30.05 -8.51
CA LYS A 47 -29.90 29.70 -7.10
C LYS A 47 -30.56 30.74 -6.20
N ILE A 48 -31.63 30.32 -5.52
CA ILE A 48 -32.27 31.09 -4.45
C ILE A 48 -31.63 30.74 -3.10
N PHE A 49 -31.41 31.75 -2.26
CA PHE A 49 -31.00 31.59 -0.86
C PHE A 49 -31.76 32.55 0.05
N LYS A 50 -31.79 32.25 1.36
CA LYS A 50 -32.47 33.07 2.37
C LYS A 50 -31.49 34.08 2.96
N THR A 51 -31.90 35.34 2.96
CA THR A 51 -31.26 36.48 3.63
C THR A 51 -32.17 37.00 4.73
N ASP A 52 -31.70 37.96 5.52
CA ASP A 52 -32.50 38.63 6.55
C ASP A 52 -33.65 39.46 5.92
N GLU A 53 -33.48 39.92 4.68
CA GLU A 53 -34.49 40.66 3.88
C GLU A 53 -35.45 39.75 3.10
N GLY A 54 -35.32 38.43 3.22
CA GLY A 54 -36.14 37.45 2.49
C GLY A 54 -35.33 36.59 1.51
N ARG A 55 -36.03 35.95 0.55
CA ARG A 55 -35.41 35.07 -0.44
C ARG A 55 -34.96 35.88 -1.65
N THR A 56 -33.73 35.68 -2.09
CA THR A 56 -33.17 36.36 -3.27
C THR A 56 -32.29 35.41 -4.09
N LEU A 57 -32.05 35.78 -5.34
CA LEU A 57 -31.13 35.10 -6.24
C LEU A 57 -29.69 35.50 -5.91
N VAL A 58 -28.74 34.58 -6.09
CA VAL A 58 -27.32 34.88 -5.85
C VAL A 58 -26.86 36.05 -6.72
N GLU A 59 -27.12 36.01 -8.03
CA GLU A 59 -26.73 37.12 -8.93
C GLU A 59 -27.36 38.46 -8.51
N ALA A 60 -28.66 38.48 -8.24
CA ALA A 60 -29.37 39.71 -7.84
C ALA A 60 -28.86 40.28 -6.51
N PHE A 61 -28.52 39.43 -5.54
CA PHE A 61 -27.94 39.86 -4.27
C PHE A 61 -26.58 40.54 -4.47
N PHE A 62 -25.69 39.93 -5.25
CA PHE A 62 -24.35 40.50 -5.47
C PHE A 62 -24.41 41.81 -6.26
N LEU A 63 -25.34 41.93 -7.21
CA LEU A 63 -25.56 43.18 -7.93
C LEU A 63 -26.16 44.27 -7.02
N ARG A 64 -27.21 43.95 -6.24
CA ARG A 64 -27.91 44.93 -5.38
C ARG A 64 -27.09 45.35 -4.17
N ASN A 65 -26.54 44.41 -3.42
CA ASN A 65 -25.89 44.69 -2.15
C ASN A 65 -24.45 45.16 -2.35
N TRP A 66 -23.76 44.66 -3.39
CA TRP A 66 -22.33 44.91 -3.59
C TRP A 66 -22.01 45.64 -4.90
N GLY A 67 -23.01 46.02 -5.70
CA GLY A 67 -22.81 46.75 -6.96
C GLY A 67 -22.02 45.96 -8.02
N ARG A 68 -21.94 44.62 -7.89
CA ARG A 68 -21.04 43.79 -8.69
C ARG A 68 -21.82 42.85 -9.59
N GLY A 69 -21.77 43.12 -10.90
CA GLY A 69 -22.18 42.15 -11.92
C GLY A 69 -21.21 40.97 -11.94
N LEU A 70 -21.75 39.75 -11.91
CA LEU A 70 -20.94 38.54 -12.06
C LEU A 70 -20.58 38.36 -13.55
N HIS A 71 -19.31 38.11 -13.86
CA HIS A 71 -18.88 37.85 -15.25
C HIS A 71 -19.29 36.44 -15.69
N TYR A 72 -19.36 35.51 -14.74
CA TYR A 72 -19.68 34.11 -15.00
C TYR A 72 -20.92 33.62 -14.25
N PRO A 73 -22.10 34.25 -14.46
CA PRO A 73 -23.31 33.93 -13.68
C PRO A 73 -23.86 32.52 -13.98
N ASN A 74 -23.46 31.94 -15.11
CA ASN A 74 -23.81 30.59 -15.53
C ASN A 74 -23.05 29.48 -14.78
N LEU A 75 -22.02 29.82 -13.99
CA LEU A 75 -21.27 28.84 -13.21
C LEU A 75 -22.03 28.43 -11.94
N PRO A 76 -21.81 27.20 -11.44
CA PRO A 76 -22.34 26.78 -10.15
C PRO A 76 -21.69 27.58 -9.01
N ASN A 77 -22.37 27.61 -7.87
CA ASN A 77 -21.91 28.28 -6.67
C ASN A 77 -21.12 27.30 -5.78
N VAL A 78 -20.21 27.83 -4.97
CA VAL A 78 -19.53 27.10 -3.91
C VAL A 78 -20.34 27.25 -2.62
N VAL A 79 -20.69 26.12 -2.00
CA VAL A 79 -21.33 26.12 -0.69
C VAL A 79 -20.30 25.75 0.36
N THR A 80 -20.27 26.55 1.43
CA THR A 80 -19.44 26.30 2.61
C THR A 80 -20.34 26.14 3.83
N MET A 81 -19.80 25.55 4.89
CA MET A 81 -20.51 25.35 6.15
C MET A 81 -19.66 25.91 7.29
N GLY A 82 -20.24 26.77 8.13
CA GLY A 82 -19.58 27.34 9.30
C GLY A 82 -20.56 27.56 10.44
N LYS A 83 -20.23 27.10 11.65
CA LYS A 83 -21.10 27.19 12.85
C LYS A 83 -22.55 26.75 12.57
N GLY A 84 -22.73 25.65 11.83
CA GLY A 84 -24.05 25.12 11.45
C GLY A 84 -24.79 25.89 10.34
N LYS A 85 -24.27 27.03 9.86
CA LYS A 85 -24.89 27.82 8.79
C LYS A 85 -24.25 27.49 7.44
N MET A 86 -25.08 27.32 6.41
CA MET A 86 -24.64 27.20 5.03
C MET A 86 -24.50 28.60 4.41
N THR A 87 -23.40 28.83 3.70
CA THR A 87 -23.17 30.08 2.98
C THR A 87 -22.79 29.78 1.55
N VAL A 88 -23.39 30.51 0.61
CA VAL A 88 -23.25 30.33 -0.83
C VAL A 88 -22.38 31.44 -1.39
N TYR A 89 -21.38 31.09 -2.18
CA TYR A 89 -20.47 32.02 -2.83
C TYR A 89 -20.40 31.73 -4.33
N PRO A 90 -20.49 32.74 -5.22
CA PRO A 90 -20.17 32.59 -6.63
C PRO A 90 -18.76 32.01 -6.80
N MET A 91 -18.59 31.05 -7.70
CA MET A 91 -17.29 30.40 -7.94
C MET A 91 -16.22 31.40 -8.41
N GLU A 92 -16.62 32.47 -9.09
CA GLU A 92 -15.75 33.57 -9.55
C GLU A 92 -14.98 34.25 -8.41
N LEU A 93 -15.50 34.23 -7.18
CA LEU A 93 -14.88 34.89 -6.02
C LEU A 93 -13.99 33.95 -5.20
N CYS A 94 -13.89 32.68 -5.62
CA CYS A 94 -13.22 31.63 -4.87
C CYS A 94 -11.88 31.28 -5.52
N SER A 95 -10.79 31.36 -4.76
CA SER A 95 -9.45 30.94 -5.20
C SER A 95 -8.91 29.80 -4.35
N PHE A 96 -8.19 28.84 -4.94
CA PHE A 96 -7.60 27.76 -4.14
C PHE A 96 -6.44 28.28 -3.30
N ARG A 97 -6.48 27.96 -2.00
CA ARG A 97 -5.34 28.23 -1.12
C ARG A 97 -4.13 27.40 -1.57
N LYS A 98 -2.97 28.03 -1.70
CA LYS A 98 -1.73 27.36 -2.11
C LYS A 98 -1.23 26.38 -1.05
N GLY A 99 -0.45 25.38 -1.47
CA GLY A 99 0.20 24.41 -0.57
C GLY A 99 -0.71 23.28 -0.05
N GLN A 100 -1.91 23.13 -0.59
CA GLN A 100 -2.82 22.05 -0.19
C GLN A 100 -2.44 20.72 -0.82
N ARG A 101 -2.40 19.66 0.00
CA ARG A 101 -2.13 18.30 -0.46
C ARG A 101 -3.32 17.73 -1.25
N TYR A 102 -3.04 17.18 -2.43
CA TYR A 102 -4.00 16.36 -3.16
C TYR A 102 -4.05 14.94 -2.56
N ILE A 103 -5.22 14.52 -2.08
CA ILE A 103 -5.39 13.25 -1.34
C ILE A 103 -6.04 12.12 -2.16
N LEU A 104 -6.62 12.45 -3.31
CA LEU A 104 -7.30 11.45 -4.14
C LEU A 104 -6.30 10.66 -4.98
N LYS A 105 -6.71 9.48 -5.43
CA LYS A 105 -5.91 8.67 -6.34
C LYS A 105 -5.72 9.40 -7.68
N LEU A 106 -4.47 9.59 -8.06
CA LEU A 106 -4.10 10.12 -9.38
C LEU A 106 -4.57 9.18 -10.50
N GLY A 107 -4.94 9.75 -11.66
CA GLY A 107 -5.21 8.98 -12.87
C GLY A 107 -3.96 8.29 -13.42
N GLY A 108 -4.12 7.33 -14.33
CA GLY A 108 -2.99 6.55 -14.86
C GLY A 108 -1.85 7.41 -15.41
N ASP A 109 -2.18 8.41 -16.24
CA ASP A 109 -1.16 9.29 -16.85
C ASP A 109 -0.51 10.20 -15.82
N GLN A 110 -1.28 10.68 -14.85
CA GLN A 110 -0.77 11.47 -13.72
C GLN A 110 0.14 10.64 -12.82
N GLN A 111 -0.17 9.35 -12.60
CA GLN A 111 0.69 8.42 -11.87
C GLN A 111 2.00 8.18 -12.62
N SER A 112 1.95 8.00 -13.94
CA SER A 112 3.15 7.85 -14.78
C SER A 112 4.02 9.10 -14.76
N SER A 113 3.43 10.29 -14.89
CA SER A 113 4.15 11.56 -14.81
C SER A 113 4.76 11.77 -13.41
N ALA A 114 3.99 11.50 -12.34
CA ALA A 114 4.49 11.58 -10.97
C ALA A 114 5.63 10.59 -10.71
N LEU A 115 5.55 9.37 -11.26
CA LEU A 115 6.63 8.39 -11.16
C LEU A 115 7.89 8.89 -11.87
N GLY A 116 7.78 9.44 -13.08
CA GLY A 116 8.92 10.01 -13.78
C GLY A 116 9.56 11.14 -12.98
N PHE A 117 8.75 12.04 -12.41
CA PHE A 117 9.20 13.14 -11.56
C PHE A 117 9.89 12.67 -10.27
N GLN A 118 9.39 11.62 -9.63
CA GLN A 118 9.94 11.08 -8.37
C GLN A 118 11.16 10.17 -8.58
N THR A 119 11.41 9.74 -9.82
CA THR A 119 12.50 8.82 -10.16
C THR A 119 13.81 9.60 -10.31
N ILE A 120 14.52 9.79 -9.21
CA ILE A 120 15.76 10.57 -9.16
C ILE A 120 16.93 9.61 -8.96
N LYS A 121 18.01 9.79 -9.73
CA LYS A 121 19.23 8.97 -9.60
C LYS A 121 19.94 9.29 -8.26
N PRO A 122 20.68 8.35 -7.66
CA PRO A 122 21.35 8.55 -6.38
C PRO A 122 22.18 9.84 -6.31
N ALA A 123 23.05 10.09 -7.29
CA ALA A 123 23.92 11.28 -7.30
C ALA A 123 23.12 12.59 -7.19
N VAL A 124 22.09 12.75 -8.02
CA VAL A 124 21.21 13.93 -8.02
C VAL A 124 20.42 14.03 -6.71
N GLN A 125 19.99 12.90 -6.13
CA GLN A 125 19.31 12.91 -4.85
C GLN A 125 20.23 13.39 -3.72
N PHE A 126 21.50 12.96 -3.69
CA PHE A 126 22.49 13.44 -2.72
C PHE A 126 22.69 14.96 -2.84
N GLU A 127 22.83 15.49 -4.06
CA GLU A 127 22.92 16.93 -4.32
C GLU A 127 21.69 17.70 -3.81
N GLN A 128 20.49 17.22 -4.13
CA GLN A 128 19.24 17.85 -3.69
C GLN A 128 19.11 17.86 -2.16
N ILE A 129 19.50 16.77 -1.48
CA ILE A 129 19.51 16.73 -0.01
C ILE A 129 20.49 17.76 0.54
N MET A 130 21.67 17.91 -0.07
CA MET A 130 22.65 18.91 0.34
C MET A 130 22.17 20.35 0.13
N LEU A 131 21.50 20.63 -0.99
CA LEU A 131 20.87 21.93 -1.24
C LEU A 131 19.74 22.22 -0.24
N ALA A 132 18.86 21.25 0.01
CA ALA A 132 17.79 21.39 1.00
C ALA A 132 18.36 21.68 2.40
N ARG A 133 19.44 20.99 2.77
CA ARG A 133 20.17 21.25 4.01
C ARG A 133 20.74 22.67 4.05
N GLN A 134 21.35 23.16 2.97
CA GLN A 134 21.85 24.53 2.90
C GLN A 134 20.71 25.54 3.07
N ASN A 135 19.55 25.30 2.46
CA ASN A 135 18.37 26.17 2.61
C ASN A 135 17.89 26.24 4.07
N VAL A 136 17.89 25.11 4.81
CA VAL A 136 17.58 25.11 6.24
C VAL A 136 18.61 25.90 7.05
N LYS A 137 19.89 25.83 6.69
CA LYS A 137 20.95 26.60 7.36
C LYS A 137 20.91 28.09 7.04
N ASN A 138 20.40 28.47 5.88
CA ASN A 138 20.32 29.86 5.44
C ASN A 138 18.98 30.54 5.81
N SER A 139 18.08 29.80 6.47
CA SER A 139 16.79 30.34 6.92
C SER A 139 16.78 30.66 8.41
N ASP A 140 15.69 31.26 8.89
CA ASP A 140 15.47 31.54 10.31
C ASP A 140 15.52 30.28 11.19
N HIS A 141 15.40 29.08 10.62
CA HIS A 141 15.58 27.82 11.35
C HIS A 141 16.97 27.68 11.98
N LYS A 142 18.01 28.30 11.40
CA LYS A 142 19.35 28.29 12.00
C LYS A 142 19.36 28.92 13.39
N LYS A 143 18.66 30.05 13.58
CA LYS A 143 18.58 30.73 14.90
C LYS A 143 17.96 29.81 15.95
N LEU A 144 16.92 29.08 15.56
CA LEU A 144 16.27 28.10 16.42
C LEU A 144 17.22 26.95 16.77
N LEU A 145 17.88 26.35 15.78
CA LEU A 145 18.83 25.26 16.02
C LEU A 145 19.99 25.68 16.92
N ASP A 146 20.55 26.86 16.68
CA ASP A 146 21.64 27.43 17.50
C ASP A 146 21.19 27.66 18.95
N ALA A 147 19.96 28.14 19.17
CA ALA A 147 19.39 28.34 20.51
C ALA A 147 19.24 27.03 21.31
N TYR A 148 19.01 25.91 20.63
CA TYR A 148 18.97 24.57 21.24
C TYR A 148 20.33 23.84 21.19
N GLY A 149 21.40 24.50 20.72
CA GLY A 149 22.73 23.89 20.60
C GLY A 149 22.86 22.79 19.54
N ILE A 150 21.91 22.69 18.60
CA ILE A 150 21.87 21.65 17.58
C ILE A 150 22.73 22.04 16.38
N ARG A 151 23.68 21.18 16.01
CA ARG A 151 24.53 21.36 14.83
C ARG A 151 24.25 20.28 13.78
N ILE A 152 24.08 20.69 12.53
CA ILE A 152 23.90 19.78 11.39
C ILE A 152 25.23 19.63 10.65
N GLU A 153 25.73 18.40 10.53
CA GLU A 153 27.01 18.11 9.88
C GLU A 153 27.09 18.53 8.41
N LYS A 154 28.31 18.77 7.89
CA LYS A 154 28.53 19.23 6.49
C LYS A 154 28.55 18.12 5.46
N GLN A 155 28.74 16.89 5.89
CA GLN A 155 28.90 15.74 5.01
C GLN A 155 27.91 14.66 5.41
N PHE A 156 27.62 13.75 4.48
CA PHE A 156 26.88 12.54 4.80
C PHE A 156 27.70 11.67 5.75
N LEU A 157 27.00 10.98 6.64
CA LEU A 157 27.62 9.96 7.48
C LEU A 157 28.17 8.84 6.59
N ALA A 158 29.48 8.62 6.64
CA ALA A 158 30.08 7.45 6.01
C ALA A 158 29.77 6.21 6.85
N ALA A 159 29.31 5.14 6.20
CA ALA A 159 29.01 3.86 6.85
C ALA A 159 29.75 2.74 6.11
N GLN A 160 30.34 1.81 6.86
CA GLN A 160 30.89 0.58 6.29
C GLN A 160 29.74 -0.37 5.96
N ALA A 161 29.80 -0.99 4.77
CA ALA A 161 28.82 -1.95 4.31
C ALA A 161 29.52 -3.21 3.81
N HIS A 162 28.87 -4.36 3.99
CA HIS A 162 29.34 -5.64 3.48
C HIS A 162 28.45 -6.12 2.34
N VAL A 163 29.06 -6.53 1.23
CA VAL A 163 28.37 -7.16 0.11
C VAL A 163 28.36 -8.67 0.33
N LEU A 164 27.17 -9.24 0.53
CA LEU A 164 27.03 -10.69 0.65
C LEU A 164 27.20 -11.36 -0.73
N PRO A 165 27.90 -12.50 -0.82
CA PRO A 165 28.02 -13.22 -2.09
C PRO A 165 26.65 -13.69 -2.57
N PRO A 166 26.39 -13.70 -3.89
CA PRO A 166 25.13 -14.19 -4.43
C PRO A 166 24.93 -15.67 -4.09
N PRO A 167 23.69 -16.12 -3.81
CA PRO A 167 23.43 -17.52 -3.52
C PRO A 167 23.51 -18.38 -4.78
N GLU A 168 23.88 -19.65 -4.61
CA GLU A 168 23.87 -20.62 -5.70
C GLU A 168 22.43 -21.03 -6.06
N VAL A 169 22.11 -20.93 -7.35
CA VAL A 169 20.79 -21.27 -7.91
C VAL A 169 20.91 -22.61 -8.63
N VAL A 170 20.12 -23.59 -8.18
CA VAL A 170 20.04 -24.90 -8.83
C VAL A 170 18.73 -25.01 -9.59
N TYR A 171 18.84 -25.37 -10.87
CA TYR A 171 17.73 -25.76 -11.72
C TYR A 171 17.70 -27.28 -11.76
N SER A 172 16.52 -27.88 -11.59
CA SER A 172 16.35 -29.31 -11.85
C SER A 172 15.60 -29.49 -13.16
N ALA A 173 16.12 -30.33 -14.04
CA ALA A 173 15.28 -30.96 -15.04
C ALA A 173 14.36 -31.96 -14.32
N ASN A 174 13.10 -32.03 -14.71
CA ASN A 174 12.20 -33.19 -14.48
C ASN A 174 11.41 -33.34 -13.17
N ILE A 175 11.09 -32.28 -12.41
CA ILE A 175 9.97 -32.38 -11.44
C ILE A 175 8.64 -32.11 -12.17
N ARG A 176 8.08 -33.15 -12.80
CA ARG A 176 6.71 -33.12 -13.33
C ARG A 176 5.75 -33.61 -12.27
N ILE A 177 4.77 -32.78 -11.88
CA ILE A 177 3.66 -33.25 -11.05
C ILE A 177 2.61 -33.87 -11.98
N PRO A 178 2.32 -35.17 -11.85
CA PRO A 178 1.24 -35.79 -12.62
C PRO A 178 -0.09 -35.10 -12.27
N LYS A 179 -0.83 -34.67 -13.28
CA LYS A 179 -2.13 -34.01 -13.14
C LYS A 179 -3.06 -34.39 -14.28
N GLU A 180 -4.34 -34.50 -13.99
CA GLU A 180 -5.39 -34.78 -14.98
C GLU A 180 -5.73 -33.52 -15.81
N PRO A 181 -6.09 -33.66 -17.10
CA PRO A 181 -6.56 -32.55 -17.92
C PRO A 181 -8.00 -32.13 -17.56
N PRO A 182 -8.38 -30.85 -17.69
CA PRO A 182 -7.52 -29.70 -18.02
C PRO A 182 -6.80 -29.13 -16.78
N GLN A 183 -5.54 -28.74 -16.94
CA GLN A 183 -4.70 -28.21 -15.84
C GLN A 183 -4.69 -26.68 -15.77
N LEU A 184 -5.00 -26.00 -16.89
CA LEU A 184 -4.78 -24.57 -17.09
C LEU A 184 -5.82 -23.96 -18.04
N LEU A 185 -6.39 -22.83 -17.64
CA LEU A 185 -7.19 -21.95 -18.49
C LEU A 185 -6.39 -20.68 -18.81
N LEU A 186 -6.07 -20.52 -20.10
CA LEU A 186 -5.43 -19.31 -20.62
C LEU A 186 -6.49 -18.31 -21.08
N ARG A 187 -6.40 -17.06 -20.61
CA ARG A 187 -7.31 -15.99 -21.02
C ARG A 187 -6.55 -14.77 -21.52
N ILE A 188 -6.82 -14.37 -22.75
CA ILE A 188 -6.29 -13.13 -23.31
C ILE A 188 -7.29 -12.01 -23.03
N THR A 189 -6.81 -10.88 -22.52
CA THR A 189 -7.61 -9.69 -22.22
C THR A 189 -6.93 -8.43 -22.75
N ASP A 190 -7.69 -7.34 -22.80
CA ASP A 190 -7.17 -5.97 -22.91
C ASP A 190 -6.47 -5.52 -21.61
N GLU A 191 -5.73 -4.41 -21.65
CA GLU A 191 -4.87 -3.93 -20.56
C GLU A 191 -5.61 -3.59 -19.27
N ARG A 192 -6.88 -3.21 -19.35
CA ARG A 192 -7.70 -2.75 -18.22
C ARG A 192 -9.04 -3.48 -18.16
N SER A 193 -9.02 -4.76 -18.52
CA SER A 193 -10.22 -5.58 -18.58
C SER A 193 -10.98 -5.57 -17.25
N SER A 194 -12.22 -5.10 -17.27
CA SER A 194 -13.14 -5.21 -16.13
C SER A 194 -13.38 -6.67 -15.72
N LEU A 195 -13.17 -7.60 -16.65
CA LEU A 195 -13.34 -9.03 -16.45
C LEU A 195 -12.25 -9.69 -15.60
N TYR A 196 -11.09 -9.06 -15.41
CA TYR A 196 -9.97 -9.69 -14.71
C TYR A 196 -10.37 -10.22 -13.33
N ASN A 197 -11.09 -9.41 -12.56
CA ASN A 197 -11.53 -9.78 -11.22
C ASN A 197 -12.54 -10.94 -11.25
N CYS A 198 -13.49 -10.93 -12.19
CA CYS A 198 -14.45 -12.02 -12.38
C CYS A 198 -13.73 -13.32 -12.75
N ILE A 199 -12.76 -13.27 -13.68
CA ILE A 199 -11.96 -14.45 -14.07
C ILE A 199 -11.18 -15.01 -12.88
N LYS A 200 -10.63 -14.15 -12.00
CA LYS A 200 -9.91 -14.60 -10.80
C LYS A 200 -10.84 -15.17 -9.75
N PHE A 201 -12.02 -14.58 -9.58
CA PHE A 201 -13.03 -15.08 -8.67
C PHE A 201 -13.53 -16.46 -9.10
N GLU A 202 -14.00 -16.60 -10.35
CA GLU A 202 -14.43 -17.90 -10.88
C GLU A 202 -13.28 -18.91 -10.96
N GLY A 203 -12.07 -18.43 -11.29
CA GLY A 203 -10.85 -19.23 -11.23
C GLY A 203 -10.62 -19.94 -9.90
N ASN A 204 -11.01 -19.32 -8.78
CA ASN A 204 -10.88 -19.94 -7.46
C ASN A 204 -11.87 -21.11 -7.27
N ASN A 205 -13.06 -21.04 -7.87
CA ASN A 205 -14.03 -22.13 -7.83
C ASN A 205 -13.46 -23.39 -8.52
N PHE A 206 -12.72 -23.20 -9.62
CA PHE A 206 -12.04 -24.28 -10.33
C PHE A 206 -10.77 -24.79 -9.63
N ALA A 207 -10.21 -24.04 -8.67
CA ALA A 207 -8.99 -24.46 -7.95
C ALA A 207 -9.21 -25.75 -7.14
N SER A 208 -10.43 -25.98 -6.65
CA SER A 208 -10.86 -27.25 -6.02
C SER A 208 -10.69 -28.46 -6.96
N ARG A 209 -10.83 -28.23 -8.27
CA ARG A 209 -10.65 -29.21 -9.36
C ARG A 209 -9.25 -29.16 -9.98
N ARG A 210 -8.30 -28.46 -9.32
CA ARG A 210 -6.89 -28.30 -9.74
C ARG A 210 -6.68 -27.63 -11.10
N VAL A 211 -7.69 -26.93 -11.62
CA VAL A 211 -7.57 -26.10 -12.83
C VAL A 211 -7.17 -24.69 -12.42
N THR A 212 -6.06 -24.16 -12.97
CA THR A 212 -5.59 -22.81 -12.65
C THR A 212 -5.85 -21.83 -13.80
N THR A 213 -5.85 -20.51 -13.52
CA THR A 213 -6.05 -19.47 -14.55
C THR A 213 -4.80 -18.63 -14.78
N GLN A 214 -4.47 -18.34 -16.04
CA GLN A 214 -3.43 -17.40 -16.41
C GLN A 214 -3.97 -16.38 -17.41
N CYS A 215 -3.98 -15.11 -17.01
CA CYS A 215 -4.42 -14.01 -17.86
C CYS A 215 -3.20 -13.42 -18.60
N MET A 216 -3.38 -13.04 -19.86
CA MET A 216 -2.36 -12.44 -20.70
C MET A 216 -2.95 -11.20 -21.37
N VAL A 217 -2.13 -10.15 -21.51
CA VAL A 217 -2.58 -8.92 -22.14
C VAL A 217 -2.30 -8.99 -23.64
N LEU A 218 -3.30 -8.70 -24.47
CA LEU A 218 -3.24 -8.82 -25.93
C LEU A 218 -2.01 -8.14 -26.54
N LYS A 219 -1.62 -6.94 -26.06
CA LYS A 219 -0.42 -6.24 -26.58
C LYS A 219 0.85 -7.09 -26.46
N HIS A 220 1.03 -7.80 -25.36
CA HIS A 220 2.23 -8.60 -25.11
C HIS A 220 2.20 -9.91 -25.90
N VAL A 221 1.01 -10.49 -26.02
CA VAL A 221 0.77 -11.69 -26.85
C VAL A 221 0.99 -11.38 -28.33
N LYS A 222 0.71 -10.18 -28.81
CA LYS A 222 1.01 -9.79 -30.20
C LYS A 222 2.50 -9.64 -30.47
N THR A 223 3.25 -9.10 -29.51
CA THR A 223 4.70 -8.86 -29.68
C THR A 223 5.58 -10.08 -29.44
N LEU A 224 5.12 -11.05 -28.63
CA LEU A 224 5.83 -12.31 -28.34
C LEU A 224 7.31 -12.18 -27.98
N LYS A 225 7.69 -11.18 -27.18
CA LYS A 225 9.08 -11.06 -26.73
C LYS A 225 9.50 -12.29 -25.91
N ASP A 226 10.68 -12.83 -26.16
CA ASP A 226 11.20 -14.02 -25.45
C ASP A 226 11.21 -13.85 -23.93
N GLN A 227 11.61 -12.67 -23.45
CA GLN A 227 11.60 -12.34 -22.02
C GLN A 227 10.18 -12.38 -21.43
N TYR A 228 9.15 -12.01 -22.20
CA TYR A 228 7.75 -12.10 -21.76
C TYR A 228 7.30 -13.56 -21.69
N ILE A 229 7.61 -14.36 -22.72
CA ILE A 229 7.24 -15.78 -22.79
C ILE A 229 7.91 -16.55 -21.65
N SER A 230 9.19 -16.32 -21.41
CA SER A 230 9.96 -16.94 -20.32
C SER A 230 9.34 -16.60 -18.95
N ASN A 231 9.05 -15.32 -18.69
CA ASN A 231 8.39 -14.90 -17.45
C ASN A 231 6.97 -15.47 -17.30
N LEU A 232 6.24 -15.65 -18.40
CA LEU A 232 4.94 -16.30 -18.41
C LEU A 232 5.06 -17.79 -18.05
N ALA A 233 6.03 -18.51 -18.64
CA ALA A 233 6.30 -19.91 -18.35
C ALA A 233 6.64 -20.14 -16.89
N LEU A 234 7.48 -19.27 -16.29
CA LEU A 234 7.81 -19.31 -14.86
C LEU A 234 6.54 -19.21 -13.98
N LYS A 235 5.57 -18.38 -14.36
CA LYS A 235 4.29 -18.23 -13.63
C LYS A 235 3.39 -19.44 -13.79
N ILE A 236 3.31 -19.98 -15.02
CA ILE A 236 2.49 -21.16 -15.31
C ILE A 236 3.03 -22.36 -14.55
N ASN A 237 4.34 -22.64 -14.62
CA ASN A 237 4.97 -23.78 -13.97
C ASN A 237 4.62 -23.87 -12.48
N LEU A 238 4.72 -22.75 -11.76
CA LEU A 238 4.36 -22.68 -10.33
C LEU A 238 2.87 -22.92 -10.08
N LYS A 239 1.99 -22.36 -10.92
CA LYS A 239 0.53 -22.55 -10.80
C LYS A 239 0.09 -23.99 -11.05
N ILE A 240 0.77 -24.66 -11.98
CA ILE A 240 0.56 -26.10 -12.19
C ILE A 240 1.36 -26.96 -11.18
N GLY A 241 2.02 -26.34 -10.20
CA GLY A 241 2.64 -26.99 -9.05
C GLY A 241 4.12 -27.37 -9.23
N GLY A 242 4.69 -27.10 -10.41
CA GLY A 242 6.11 -27.27 -10.67
C GLY A 242 6.98 -26.29 -9.86
N LEU A 243 8.29 -26.50 -9.96
CA LEU A 243 9.31 -25.67 -9.30
C LEU A 243 10.24 -25.10 -10.37
N ASN A 244 10.56 -23.82 -10.29
CA ASN A 244 11.43 -23.15 -11.27
C ASN A 244 12.92 -23.35 -10.92
N HIS A 245 13.27 -23.11 -9.66
CA HIS A 245 14.63 -23.20 -9.15
C HIS A 245 14.62 -23.37 -7.62
N CYS A 246 15.77 -23.75 -7.07
CA CYS A 246 16.02 -23.85 -5.64
C CYS A 246 17.28 -23.04 -5.28
N LEU A 247 17.28 -22.41 -4.10
CA LEU A 247 18.48 -21.80 -3.54
C LEU A 247 19.11 -22.75 -2.52
N LEU A 248 20.39 -23.06 -2.70
CA LEU A 248 21.11 -23.94 -1.78
C LEU A 248 21.41 -23.25 -0.45
N GLY A 249 21.55 -24.05 0.61
CA GLY A 249 22.01 -23.57 1.91
C GLY A 249 20.95 -22.96 2.84
N LEU A 250 19.68 -22.80 2.42
CA LEU A 250 18.64 -22.26 3.30
C LEU A 250 18.38 -23.16 4.51
N LYS A 251 18.37 -24.48 4.32
CA LYS A 251 18.26 -25.47 5.41
C LYS A 251 19.42 -25.39 6.39
N ALA A 252 20.64 -25.29 5.87
CA ALA A 252 21.85 -25.14 6.69
C ALA A 252 21.84 -23.81 7.46
N ALA A 253 21.41 -22.72 6.82
CA ALA A 253 21.20 -21.43 7.47
C ALA A 253 20.11 -21.48 8.55
N CYS A 254 19.24 -22.49 8.56
CA CYS A 254 18.28 -22.78 9.61
C CYS A 254 18.76 -23.86 10.60
N ASN A 255 20.08 -24.11 10.68
CA ASN A 255 20.70 -25.14 11.54
C ASN A 255 20.14 -26.55 11.30
N ASN A 256 19.65 -26.84 10.10
CA ASN A 256 19.01 -28.11 9.73
C ASN A 256 17.79 -28.48 10.60
N LEU A 257 17.20 -27.51 11.31
CA LEU A 257 15.98 -27.71 12.09
C LEU A 257 14.75 -27.58 11.19
N PRO A 258 13.72 -28.46 11.30
CA PRO A 258 12.45 -28.30 10.60
C PRO A 258 11.85 -26.90 10.83
N THR A 259 12.07 -26.00 9.87
CA THR A 259 11.79 -24.58 9.99
C THR A 259 10.71 -24.16 9.01
N MET A 260 9.70 -23.47 9.52
CA MET A 260 8.68 -22.83 8.70
C MET A 260 8.99 -21.34 8.51
N ILE A 261 8.98 -20.88 7.26
CA ILE A 261 9.07 -19.46 6.92
C ILE A 261 7.65 -18.96 6.66
N VAL A 262 7.28 -17.85 7.30
CA VAL A 262 5.98 -17.21 7.16
C VAL A 262 6.18 -15.77 6.73
N GLY A 263 5.46 -15.31 5.70
CA GLY A 263 5.28 -13.88 5.40
C GLY A 263 3.90 -13.44 5.86
N ALA A 264 3.81 -12.29 6.52
CA ALA A 264 2.56 -11.70 6.99
C ALA A 264 2.47 -10.23 6.56
N TYR A 265 1.34 -9.85 5.98
CA TYR A 265 1.09 -8.51 5.47
C TYR A 265 -0.37 -8.10 5.71
N LEU A 266 -0.58 -6.82 6.00
CA LEU A 266 -1.90 -6.22 6.15
C LEU A 266 -2.07 -5.13 5.09
N THR A 267 -3.14 -5.22 4.30
CA THR A 267 -3.47 -4.21 3.28
C THR A 267 -4.58 -3.31 3.76
N HIS A 268 -4.34 -2.00 3.78
CA HIS A 268 -5.34 -0.97 4.05
C HIS A 268 -5.84 -0.30 2.77
N ASN A 269 -7.16 -0.13 2.65
CA ASN A 269 -7.79 0.52 1.51
C ASN A 269 -8.19 1.97 1.84
N ASN A 270 -7.18 2.82 2.12
CA ASN A 270 -7.40 4.18 2.63
C ASN A 270 -7.66 5.24 1.55
N LEU A 271 -7.50 4.88 0.27
CA LEU A 271 -7.59 5.82 -0.87
C LEU A 271 -8.93 5.80 -1.60
N SER A 272 -9.89 4.96 -1.17
CA SER A 272 -11.25 4.96 -1.72
C SER A 272 -12.15 5.93 -0.97
N ALA A 273 -13.14 6.51 -1.68
CA ALA A 273 -14.11 7.44 -1.09
C ALA A 273 -14.94 6.81 0.06
N LYS A 274 -15.08 5.48 0.06
CA LYS A 274 -15.58 4.68 1.18
C LYS A 274 -14.39 3.88 1.75
N MET A 275 -14.14 3.96 3.05
CA MET A 275 -13.16 3.09 3.69
C MET A 275 -13.64 1.65 3.62
N LYS A 276 -12.73 0.74 3.28
CA LYS A 276 -13.00 -0.70 3.22
C LYS A 276 -12.23 -1.41 4.33
N PRO A 277 -12.73 -2.57 4.81
CA PRO A 277 -11.98 -3.43 5.72
C PRO A 277 -10.56 -3.73 5.21
N SER A 278 -9.68 -4.01 6.17
CA SER A 278 -8.31 -4.40 5.87
C SER A 278 -8.26 -5.89 5.50
N ILE A 279 -7.27 -6.29 4.70
CA ILE A 279 -7.09 -7.70 4.33
C ILE A 279 -5.75 -8.17 4.91
N ALA A 280 -5.81 -9.14 5.81
CA ALA A 280 -4.64 -9.82 6.34
C ALA A 280 -4.30 -11.00 5.43
N ALA A 281 -3.05 -11.10 4.99
CA ALA A 281 -2.56 -12.15 4.11
C ALA A 281 -1.29 -12.75 4.69
N PHE A 282 -1.32 -14.06 4.90
CA PHE A 282 -0.21 -14.87 5.36
C PHE A 282 0.20 -15.83 4.25
N VAL A 283 1.50 -16.07 4.12
CA VAL A 283 2.06 -17.11 3.25
C VAL A 283 3.04 -17.92 4.06
N GLY A 284 2.80 -19.22 4.21
CA GLY A 284 3.69 -20.12 4.92
C GLY A 284 4.35 -21.10 3.96
N SER A 285 5.63 -21.40 4.14
CA SER A 285 6.25 -22.56 3.51
C SER A 285 5.43 -23.81 3.87
N LEU A 286 5.15 -24.68 2.91
CA LEU A 286 4.25 -25.83 3.10
C LEU A 286 4.94 -27.00 3.82
N ASP A 287 6.27 -27.10 3.69
CA ASP A 287 7.10 -28.13 4.31
C ASP A 287 8.55 -27.66 4.53
N TRP A 288 9.34 -28.54 5.13
CA TRP A 288 10.76 -28.33 5.45
C TRP A 288 11.64 -28.03 4.23
N THR A 289 11.18 -28.32 3.00
CA THR A 289 11.94 -27.94 1.80
C THR A 289 11.95 -26.42 1.59
N MET A 290 10.93 -25.71 2.10
CA MET A 290 10.73 -24.27 1.91
C MET A 290 10.61 -23.84 0.43
N LEU A 291 10.29 -24.79 -0.47
CA LEU A 291 10.16 -24.55 -1.91
C LEU A 291 8.74 -24.17 -2.36
N LYS A 292 7.72 -24.62 -1.62
CA LYS A 292 6.31 -24.32 -1.89
C LYS A 292 5.72 -23.54 -0.73
N TYR A 293 4.84 -22.60 -1.05
CA TYR A 293 4.15 -21.77 -0.08
C TYR A 293 2.64 -21.90 -0.24
N THR A 294 1.92 -21.77 0.85
CA THR A 294 0.46 -21.80 0.89
C THR A 294 -0.07 -20.53 1.55
N PRO A 295 -1.15 -19.93 1.02
CA PRO A 295 -1.74 -18.74 1.61
C PRO A 295 -2.72 -19.08 2.74
N ALA A 296 -2.92 -18.12 3.63
CA ALA A 296 -4.07 -17.98 4.53
C ALA A 296 -4.48 -16.50 4.52
N VAL A 297 -5.75 -16.20 4.28
CA VAL A 297 -6.22 -14.82 4.06
C VAL A 297 -7.48 -14.58 4.88
N GLY A 298 -7.60 -13.39 5.47
CA GLY A 298 -8.78 -13.01 6.23
C GLY A 298 -9.09 -11.52 6.14
N VAL A 299 -10.35 -11.18 6.40
CA VAL A 299 -10.84 -9.80 6.39
C VAL A 299 -10.89 -9.27 7.82
N GLN A 300 -10.22 -8.15 8.06
CA GLN A 300 -10.17 -7.47 9.33
C GLN A 300 -11.08 -6.22 9.30
N PRO A 301 -12.11 -6.15 10.18
CA PRO A 301 -13.02 -5.02 10.20
C PRO A 301 -12.32 -3.72 10.60
N LEU A 302 -12.93 -2.61 10.20
CA LEU A 302 -12.53 -1.27 10.65
C LEU A 302 -12.97 -1.07 12.10
N LEU A 303 -12.20 -0.29 12.85
CA LEU A 303 -12.61 0.20 14.16
C LEU A 303 -13.72 1.23 14.01
N GLU A 304 -14.63 1.25 14.98
CA GLU A 304 -15.63 2.30 15.08
C GLU A 304 -14.96 3.67 15.27
N PRO A 305 -15.58 4.76 14.80
CA PRO A 305 -15.00 6.09 14.92
C PRO A 305 -14.82 6.49 16.39
N SER A 306 -13.62 6.91 16.78
CA SER A 306 -13.35 7.50 18.10
C SER A 306 -13.54 9.02 18.14
N ASP A 307 -13.54 9.67 16.97
CA ASP A 307 -13.41 11.12 16.85
C ASP A 307 -14.69 11.77 16.29
N GLU A 308 -14.88 13.06 16.56
CA GLU A 308 -16.00 13.89 16.06
C GLU A 308 -16.17 13.85 14.53
N ASP A 309 -15.12 13.49 13.80
CA ASP A 309 -15.10 13.32 12.34
C ASP A 309 -15.89 12.09 11.84
N GLY A 310 -16.30 11.17 12.73
CA GLY A 310 -17.21 10.06 12.46
C GLY A 310 -16.69 9.02 11.45
N ARG A 311 -15.37 8.94 11.21
CA ARG A 311 -14.79 7.99 10.24
C ARG A 311 -14.29 6.72 10.91
N PRO A 312 -14.65 5.54 10.37
CA PRO A 312 -14.04 4.28 10.77
C PRO A 312 -12.53 4.31 10.51
N GLN A 313 -11.76 3.63 11.35
CA GLN A 313 -10.29 3.62 11.26
C GLN A 313 -9.76 2.21 10.97
N SER A 314 -8.64 2.14 10.26
CA SER A 314 -7.89 0.89 10.15
C SER A 314 -7.02 0.71 11.40
N GLN A 315 -6.73 -0.54 11.76
CA GLN A 315 -5.82 -0.89 12.84
C GLN A 315 -4.68 -1.75 12.29
N GLU A 316 -3.45 -1.48 12.72
CA GLU A 316 -2.25 -2.17 12.22
C GLU A 316 -2.04 -3.57 12.81
N PRO A 317 -2.27 -3.84 14.12
CA PRO A 317 -2.15 -5.21 14.63
C PRO A 317 -3.12 -6.14 13.89
N ILE A 318 -2.59 -7.28 13.42
CA ILE A 318 -3.41 -8.28 12.74
C ILE A 318 -4.20 -9.07 13.79
N GLN A 319 -5.48 -8.78 13.94
CA GLN A 319 -6.37 -9.46 14.89
C GLN A 319 -6.56 -10.94 14.53
N LEU A 320 -6.45 -11.28 13.24
CA LEU A 320 -6.59 -12.65 12.73
C LEU A 320 -5.31 -13.49 12.86
N PHE A 321 -4.25 -12.98 13.48
CA PHE A 321 -2.93 -13.61 13.48
C PHE A 321 -2.97 -15.07 13.96
N ARG A 322 -3.65 -15.32 15.09
CA ARG A 322 -3.78 -16.68 15.64
C ARG A 322 -4.46 -17.62 14.65
N THR A 323 -5.58 -17.18 14.08
CA THR A 323 -6.40 -17.99 13.16
C THR A 323 -5.63 -18.33 11.89
N LEU A 324 -5.06 -17.33 11.23
CA LEU A 324 -4.31 -17.53 9.98
C LEU A 324 -3.05 -18.37 10.19
N LEU A 325 -2.34 -18.17 11.30
CA LEU A 325 -1.17 -18.99 11.62
C LEU A 325 -1.54 -20.44 11.93
N THR A 326 -2.65 -20.66 12.66
CA THR A 326 -3.15 -22.02 12.96
C THR A 326 -3.45 -22.78 11.66
N GLU A 327 -4.12 -22.12 10.70
CA GLU A 327 -4.41 -22.70 9.37
C GLU A 327 -3.12 -23.12 8.63
N LEU A 328 -2.09 -22.26 8.65
CA LEU A 328 -0.81 -22.57 8.03
C LEU A 328 -0.09 -23.74 8.72
N LEU A 329 -0.13 -23.82 10.05
CA LEU A 329 0.46 -24.91 10.82
C LEU A 329 -0.24 -26.25 10.56
N GLU A 330 -1.56 -26.27 10.45
CA GLU A 330 -2.33 -27.45 10.09
C GLU A 330 -1.98 -27.94 8.67
N LYS A 331 -1.89 -27.02 7.71
CA LYS A 331 -1.43 -27.31 6.34
C LYS A 331 -0.02 -27.90 6.33
N TRP A 332 0.90 -27.35 7.12
CA TRP A 332 2.25 -27.90 7.31
C TRP A 332 2.20 -29.34 7.81
N LYS A 333 1.52 -29.59 8.94
CA LYS A 333 1.43 -30.93 9.54
C LYS A 333 0.84 -31.94 8.56
N LYS A 334 -0.16 -31.55 7.77
CA LYS A 334 -0.79 -32.42 6.77
C LYS A 334 0.17 -32.76 5.62
N ASN A 335 0.96 -31.80 5.14
CA ASN A 335 1.83 -31.98 3.97
C ASN A 335 3.14 -32.72 4.27
N ASN A 336 3.61 -32.71 5.52
CA ASN A 336 4.83 -33.44 5.90
C ASN A 336 4.52 -34.92 6.17
N LEU A 337 5.47 -35.80 5.82
CA LEU A 337 5.39 -37.25 6.08
C LEU A 337 5.28 -37.50 7.59
N VAL A 338 6.19 -36.88 8.34
CA VAL A 338 6.12 -36.83 9.80
C VAL A 338 5.04 -35.83 10.16
N LYS A 339 3.92 -36.29 10.75
CA LYS A 339 2.77 -35.47 11.18
C LYS A 339 3.08 -34.63 12.43
N LYS A 340 4.21 -33.92 12.42
CA LYS A 340 4.68 -33.01 13.46
C LYS A 340 4.67 -31.57 12.94
N PHE A 341 4.57 -30.63 13.86
CA PHE A 341 4.69 -29.20 13.61
C PHE A 341 6.16 -28.79 13.42
N PRO A 342 6.45 -27.64 12.79
CA PRO A 342 7.82 -27.15 12.68
C PRO A 342 8.46 -26.94 14.05
N LYS A 343 9.76 -27.21 14.16
CA LYS A 343 10.55 -26.97 15.38
C LYS A 343 10.92 -25.49 15.53
N LYS A 344 11.04 -24.76 14.41
CA LYS A 344 11.40 -23.35 14.37
C LYS A 344 10.47 -22.59 13.41
N MET A 345 10.18 -21.33 13.71
CA MET A 345 9.40 -20.49 12.82
C MET A 345 10.04 -19.11 12.66
N ILE A 346 10.14 -18.65 11.42
CA ILE A 346 10.64 -17.32 11.07
C ILE A 346 9.50 -16.57 10.39
N ILE A 347 9.03 -15.50 11.03
CA ILE A 347 7.90 -14.71 10.55
C ILE A 347 8.41 -13.37 10.03
N PHE A 348 8.24 -13.12 8.74
CA PHE A 348 8.46 -11.86 8.07
C PHE A 348 7.19 -11.00 8.09
N ARG A 349 7.13 -9.98 8.96
CA ARG A 349 5.98 -9.05 9.05
C ARG A 349 6.27 -7.75 8.29
N ASP A 350 5.59 -7.53 7.17
CA ASP A 350 5.75 -6.33 6.32
C ASP A 350 4.70 -5.27 6.64
N GLY A 351 5.05 -3.99 6.55
CA GLY A 351 4.10 -2.86 6.61
C GLY A 351 4.02 -2.09 7.93
N VAL A 352 4.73 -2.50 8.98
CA VAL A 352 4.59 -1.87 10.30
C VAL A 352 5.53 -0.67 10.47
N SER A 353 5.03 0.44 11.03
CA SER A 353 5.85 1.61 11.35
C SER A 353 6.52 1.49 12.74
N ASP A 354 7.61 2.24 12.96
CA ASP A 354 8.39 2.19 14.21
C ASP A 354 7.52 2.49 15.46
N GLY A 355 6.55 3.40 15.34
CA GLY A 355 5.63 3.75 16.44
C GLY A 355 4.65 2.63 16.82
N GLU A 356 4.47 1.63 15.96
CA GLU A 356 3.53 0.51 16.16
C GLU A 356 4.27 -0.77 16.62
N PHE A 357 5.59 -0.70 16.84
CA PHE A 357 6.39 -1.88 17.13
C PHE A 357 5.95 -2.64 18.37
N THR A 358 5.79 -1.93 19.48
CA THR A 358 5.41 -2.49 20.77
C THR A 358 4.03 -3.14 20.71
N GLN A 359 3.02 -2.41 20.27
CA GLN A 359 1.63 -2.91 20.21
C GLN A 359 1.51 -4.15 19.32
N VAL A 360 2.12 -4.11 18.13
CA VAL A 360 2.08 -5.24 17.20
C VAL A 360 2.87 -6.43 17.76
N LEU A 361 4.02 -6.20 18.41
CA LEU A 361 4.78 -7.28 19.04
C LEU A 361 3.94 -7.95 20.14
N GLU A 362 3.39 -7.20 21.09
CA GLU A 362 2.62 -7.75 22.20
C GLU A 362 1.39 -8.53 21.72
N SER A 363 0.62 -7.96 20.80
CA SER A 363 -0.58 -8.56 20.25
C SER A 363 -0.27 -9.81 19.40
N GLU A 364 0.54 -9.64 18.36
CA GLU A 364 0.76 -10.68 17.36
C GLU A 364 1.63 -11.82 17.91
N PHE A 365 2.62 -11.52 18.76
CA PHE A 365 3.45 -12.57 19.38
C PHE A 365 2.64 -13.43 20.34
N LYS A 366 1.78 -12.81 21.18
CA LYS A 366 0.86 -13.55 22.05
C LYS A 366 -0.07 -14.43 21.24
N ALA A 367 -0.61 -13.91 20.14
CA ALA A 367 -1.47 -14.67 19.23
C ALA A 367 -0.72 -15.83 18.56
N ALA A 368 0.53 -15.63 18.15
CA ALA A 368 1.38 -16.66 17.57
C ALA A 368 1.63 -17.81 18.57
N LYS A 369 2.00 -17.47 19.80
CA LYS A 369 2.22 -18.44 20.88
C LYS A 369 0.95 -19.26 21.16
N ALA A 370 -0.19 -18.59 21.25
CA ALA A 370 -1.48 -19.24 21.48
C ALA A 370 -1.96 -20.13 20.31
N ALA A 371 -1.55 -19.84 19.07
CA ALA A 371 -1.81 -20.72 17.92
C ALA A 371 -1.01 -22.02 18.04
N VAL A 372 0.25 -21.88 18.44
CA VAL A 372 1.19 -22.99 18.56
C VAL A 372 0.86 -23.88 19.78
N GLU A 373 0.58 -23.30 20.95
CA GLU A 373 0.16 -24.02 22.16
C GLU A 373 -1.11 -24.85 21.91
N LYS A 374 -2.10 -24.27 21.22
CA LYS A 374 -3.36 -24.96 20.85
C LYS A 374 -3.11 -26.27 20.09
N LEU A 375 -2.10 -26.29 19.23
CA LEU A 375 -1.81 -27.42 18.35
C LEU A 375 -0.81 -28.42 18.95
N ALA A 376 0.03 -27.98 19.89
CA ALA A 376 1.09 -28.78 20.50
C ALA A 376 0.65 -29.59 21.74
N GLY A 377 -0.46 -29.23 22.38
CA GLY A 377 -1.00 -29.92 23.57
C GLY A 377 -0.23 -29.67 24.87
N ALA A 378 0.98 -29.10 24.82
CA ALA A 378 1.78 -28.64 25.95
C ALA A 378 2.84 -27.62 25.45
N PRO A 379 3.38 -26.72 26.29
CA PRO A 379 4.29 -25.65 25.87
C PRO A 379 5.66 -26.22 25.51
N ASN A 380 5.82 -26.75 24.30
CA ASN A 380 7.16 -26.92 23.72
C ASN A 380 7.77 -25.54 23.47
N GLN A 381 9.06 -25.37 23.73
CA GLN A 381 9.79 -24.14 23.40
C GLN A 381 9.83 -23.98 21.88
N TYR A 382 8.95 -23.12 21.35
CA TYR A 382 8.96 -22.76 19.93
C TYR A 382 9.79 -21.50 19.72
N ASN A 383 10.80 -21.61 18.88
CA ASN A 383 11.67 -20.49 18.55
C ASN A 383 11.01 -19.64 17.46
N LEU A 384 10.29 -18.62 17.91
CA LEU A 384 9.65 -17.60 17.07
C LEU A 384 10.63 -16.44 16.87
N GLN A 385 11.13 -16.29 15.63
CA GLN A 385 11.89 -15.11 15.22
C GLN A 385 11.01 -14.24 14.33
N SER A 386 10.67 -13.03 14.80
CA SER A 386 9.90 -12.05 14.02
C SER A 386 10.86 -11.03 13.41
N LEU A 387 10.95 -11.04 12.08
CA LEU A 387 11.71 -10.11 11.27
C LEU A 387 10.74 -9.18 10.55
N ARG A 388 10.87 -7.87 10.71
CA ARG A 388 10.04 -6.94 9.93
C ARG A 388 10.71 -6.56 8.63
N LYS A 389 9.95 -6.40 7.55
CA LYS A 389 10.46 -6.01 6.21
C LYS A 389 9.85 -4.66 5.82
N LYS A 390 10.60 -3.83 5.08
CA LYS A 390 10.10 -2.72 4.26
C LYS A 390 10.66 -2.87 2.84
N THR A 391 9.87 -3.34 1.88
CA THR A 391 10.28 -3.59 0.47
C THR A 391 10.73 -2.30 -0.26
N GLN A 392 11.56 -2.28 -1.33
CA GLN A 392 11.82 -3.21 -2.45
C GLN A 392 13.18 -2.89 -3.14
N SER A 393 13.71 -3.80 -3.98
CA SER A 393 14.84 -3.58 -4.91
C SER A 393 14.42 -2.70 -6.10
N GLY A 394 15.33 -1.86 -6.60
CA GLY A 394 15.06 -0.83 -7.60
C GLY A 394 15.70 -1.14 -8.96
N LEU A 395 14.91 -1.02 -10.02
CA LEU A 395 15.38 -0.98 -11.43
C LEU A 395 15.63 0.45 -11.92
N GLN A 396 15.09 1.46 -11.21
CA GLN A 396 15.13 2.86 -11.62
C GLN A 396 15.07 3.78 -10.39
N GLY A 397 15.81 4.89 -10.42
CA GLY A 397 15.91 5.84 -9.31
C GLY A 397 16.83 5.38 -8.19
N THR A 398 16.71 5.97 -7.00
CA THR A 398 17.50 5.56 -5.84
C THR A 398 16.93 4.31 -5.17
N LEU A 399 17.80 3.33 -4.98
CA LEU A 399 17.49 2.06 -4.33
C LEU A 399 16.96 2.31 -2.90
N ARG A 400 15.89 1.60 -2.52
CA ARG A 400 15.38 1.61 -1.14
C ARG A 400 15.93 0.38 -0.40
N PRO A 401 16.97 0.53 0.43
CA PRO A 401 17.45 -0.61 1.23
C PRO A 401 16.31 -1.08 2.14
N THR A 402 16.01 -2.37 2.10
CA THR A 402 15.00 -2.95 2.96
C THR A 402 15.53 -3.03 4.39
N ARG A 403 14.89 -2.30 5.32
CA ARG A 403 15.23 -2.35 6.74
C ARG A 403 14.58 -3.58 7.38
N TYR A 404 15.39 -4.39 8.06
CA TYR A 404 14.91 -5.46 8.91
C TYR A 404 15.13 -5.16 10.38
N VAL A 405 14.08 -5.39 11.20
CA VAL A 405 14.14 -5.23 12.66
C VAL A 405 13.68 -6.53 13.29
N VAL A 406 14.53 -7.11 14.14
CA VAL A 406 14.20 -8.27 14.96
C VAL A 406 13.51 -7.76 16.22
N LEU A 407 12.24 -8.08 16.39
CA LEU A 407 11.49 -7.65 17.59
C LEU A 407 11.45 -8.72 18.68
N LYS A 408 11.62 -9.98 18.29
CA LYS A 408 11.71 -11.11 19.21
C LYS A 408 12.51 -12.25 18.57
N GLY A 409 13.37 -12.87 19.38
CA GLY A 409 14.17 -14.04 19.04
C GLY A 409 15.00 -14.50 20.24
N GLU A 410 15.47 -15.74 20.23
CA GLU A 410 16.41 -16.26 21.24
C GLU A 410 17.87 -16.06 20.77
N SER A 411 18.67 -15.43 21.64
CA SER A 411 20.12 -15.17 21.57
C SER A 411 20.61 -14.11 20.55
N ASN A 412 21.64 -13.36 20.98
CA ASN A 412 22.42 -12.37 20.19
C ASN A 412 23.28 -13.01 19.08
N SER A 413 23.37 -14.34 19.05
CA SER A 413 24.15 -15.10 18.08
C SER A 413 23.31 -15.35 16.84
N LEU A 414 23.08 -14.37 15.94
CA LEU A 414 22.52 -14.69 14.61
C LEU A 414 22.41 -13.56 13.57
N ALA A 415 23.05 -12.39 13.71
CA ALA A 415 22.91 -11.32 12.69
C ALA A 415 23.31 -11.81 11.29
N ASN A 416 24.46 -12.47 11.17
CA ASN A 416 24.96 -13.03 9.91
C ASN A 416 24.05 -14.15 9.36
N GLN A 417 23.57 -15.02 10.25
CA GLN A 417 22.71 -16.13 9.84
C GLN A 417 21.30 -15.63 9.45
N LEU A 418 20.73 -14.63 10.14
CA LEU A 418 19.46 -14.01 9.74
C LEU A 418 19.62 -13.26 8.42
N GLN A 419 20.73 -12.53 8.21
CA GLN A 419 21.04 -11.91 6.93
C GLN A 419 21.13 -12.96 5.80
N LYS A 420 21.78 -14.10 6.06
CA LYS A 420 21.84 -15.21 5.12
C LYS A 420 20.47 -15.83 4.85
N ILE A 421 19.64 -16.04 5.88
CA ILE A 421 18.25 -16.51 5.72
C ILE A 421 17.46 -15.50 4.89
N ILE A 422 17.55 -14.20 5.18
CA ILE A 422 16.88 -13.14 4.43
C ILE A 422 17.27 -13.18 2.96
N GLN A 423 18.56 -13.32 2.67
CA GLN A 423 19.07 -13.41 1.30
C GLN A 423 18.53 -14.66 0.58
N LEU A 424 18.49 -15.80 1.28
CA LEU A 424 18.06 -17.09 0.73
C LEU A 424 16.54 -17.31 0.73
N SER A 425 15.79 -16.56 1.54
CA SER A 425 14.32 -16.61 1.60
C SER A 425 13.66 -15.66 0.60
N MET A 426 14.45 -15.02 -0.26
CA MET A 426 14.01 -14.09 -1.29
C MET A 426 14.02 -14.66 -2.73
N PRO A 427 13.66 -15.94 -3.01
CA PRO A 427 13.45 -16.35 -4.39
C PRO A 427 12.13 -15.75 -4.86
N TYR A 428 12.18 -14.57 -5.46
CA TYR A 428 11.08 -14.10 -6.29
C TYR A 428 11.04 -15.00 -7.54
N SER A 429 10.30 -16.09 -7.45
CA SER A 429 10.08 -17.04 -8.54
C SER A 429 9.29 -16.46 -9.72
N HIS A 430 8.93 -15.17 -9.65
CA HIS A 430 8.22 -14.39 -10.67
C HIS A 430 9.03 -13.20 -11.23
N THR A 431 10.28 -13.00 -10.80
CA THR A 431 11.14 -11.93 -11.34
C THR A 431 12.58 -12.43 -11.47
N MET A 432 12.93 -12.89 -12.67
CA MET A 432 14.10 -12.30 -13.32
C MET A 432 13.53 -11.18 -14.17
N GLN A 433 13.67 -9.94 -13.70
CA GLN A 433 13.38 -8.79 -14.56
C GLN A 433 14.47 -8.68 -15.60
#